data_AF-A0A316EHU9-F1
#
_entry.id   AF-A0A316EHU9-F1
#
_cell.length_a   1.000
_cell.length_b   1.000
_cell.length_c   1.000
_cell.angle_alpha   90.00
_cell.angle_beta   90.00
_cell.angle_gamma   90.00
#
_symmetry.space_group_name_H-M   'P 1'
#
loop_
_entity.id
_entity.type
_entity.pdbx_description
1 polymer ?
#
loop_
_entity_poly.entity_id
_entity_poly.type
_entity_poly.pdbx_seq_one_letter_code
_entity_poly.pdbx_strand_id
1 'polypeptide(L)'
;MDEFWLHPRLGTATRDGQQPRHYLRALRHAVRTLDADPRWQQWWQGSGYRGCELGIVTEGRLDHLRPSADIRRVDDQLRANFTCALPPAGTGHDELARRASTEVRTMFEVIREAMALPDLPPTPTPSAPPEGAGEGPVTARSLPSIPRELEPQGYLTLTQVQDFFG
;
A
#
# COMPACT_ATOMS: atom_id res chain seq x y z
N MET A 1 -4.68 10.43 21.68
CA MET A 1 -4.45 10.48 20.23
C MET A 1 -3.79 9.14 19.94
N ASP A 2 -4.45 8.23 19.23
CA ASP A 2 -3.88 6.90 19.03
C ASP A 2 -2.57 7.04 18.26
N GLU A 3 -1.47 6.74 18.94
CA GLU A 3 -0.10 6.93 18.46
C GLU A 3 0.27 5.73 17.58
N PHE A 4 -0.40 5.64 16.43
CA PHE A 4 -0.08 4.65 15.40
C PHE A 4 1.31 4.96 14.83
N TRP A 5 2.14 3.96 14.65
CA TRP A 5 3.44 4.14 13.98
C TRP A 5 3.28 4.05 12.46
N LEU A 6 2.24 3.38 11.97
CA LEU A 6 1.98 3.19 10.55
C LEU A 6 0.76 3.98 10.08
N HIS A 7 0.98 4.91 9.16
CA HIS A 7 -0.05 5.84 8.66
C HIS A 7 -0.39 5.51 7.20
N PRO A 8 -1.47 4.72 6.94
CA PRO A 8 -1.82 4.29 5.58
C PRO A 8 -2.40 5.41 4.72
N ARG A 9 -1.65 5.72 3.67
CA ARG A 9 -1.92 6.48 2.45
C ARG A 9 -2.71 5.74 1.37
N LEU A 10 -4.03 5.57 1.39
CA LEU A 10 -4.69 4.79 0.32
C LEU A 10 -5.11 5.63 -0.89
N GLY A 11 -4.74 5.15 -2.08
CA GLY A 11 -4.98 5.80 -3.35
C GLY A 11 -5.55 4.85 -4.41
N THR A 12 -6.31 5.40 -5.35
CA THR A 12 -6.75 4.65 -6.54
C THR A 12 -6.64 5.50 -7.79
N ALA A 13 -6.01 4.90 -8.80
CA ALA A 13 -5.75 5.41 -10.12
C ALA A 13 -6.68 4.67 -11.09
N THR A 14 -7.88 5.19 -11.31
CA THR A 14 -8.90 4.52 -12.13
C THR A 14 -8.97 5.15 -13.53
N ARG A 15 -9.02 4.30 -14.57
CA ARG A 15 -9.33 4.74 -15.96
C ARG A 15 -10.84 4.82 -16.21
N ASP A 16 -11.61 3.93 -15.57
CA ASP A 16 -13.06 3.79 -15.81
C ASP A 16 -13.93 4.33 -14.66
N GLY A 17 -13.33 5.07 -13.72
CA GLY A 17 -14.04 5.68 -12.57
C GLY A 17 -14.50 4.70 -11.49
N GLN A 18 -14.43 3.38 -11.71
CA GLN A 18 -14.79 2.38 -10.71
C GLN A 18 -13.66 2.15 -9.71
N GLN A 19 -13.90 2.49 -8.44
CA GLN A 19 -12.93 2.27 -7.37
C GLN A 19 -12.96 0.81 -6.90
N PRO A 20 -11.81 0.16 -6.69
CA PRO A 20 -11.71 -1.22 -6.19
C PRO A 20 -11.96 -1.29 -4.68
N ARG A 21 -13.15 -0.84 -4.22
CA ARG A 21 -13.47 -0.61 -2.80
C ARG A 21 -13.14 -1.79 -1.90
N HIS A 22 -13.52 -3.00 -2.29
CA HIS A 22 -13.28 -4.22 -1.51
C HIS A 22 -11.79 -4.50 -1.31
N TYR A 23 -10.96 -4.26 -2.34
CA TYR A 23 -9.53 -4.49 -2.23
C TYR A 23 -8.83 -3.40 -1.42
N LEU A 24 -9.21 -2.12 -1.59
CA LEU A 24 -8.70 -1.03 -0.74
C LEU A 24 -9.05 -1.25 0.73
N ARG A 25 -10.24 -1.79 1.01
CA ARG A 25 -10.66 -2.15 2.36
C ARG A 25 -9.83 -3.30 2.93
N ALA A 26 -9.51 -4.31 2.11
CA ALA A 26 -8.59 -5.38 2.49
C ALA A 26 -7.16 -4.86 2.77
N LEU A 27 -6.63 -3.97 1.93
CA LEU A 27 -5.33 -3.31 2.13
C LEU A 27 -5.29 -2.51 3.43
N ARG A 28 -6.32 -1.68 3.68
CA ARG A 28 -6.44 -0.93 4.93
C ARG A 28 -6.45 -1.86 6.14
N HIS A 29 -7.21 -2.94 6.06
CA HIS A 29 -7.32 -3.90 7.14
C HIS A 29 -5.98 -4.60 7.40
N ALA A 30 -5.31 -5.07 6.36
CA ALA A 30 -3.98 -5.67 6.48
C ALA A 30 -2.97 -4.72 7.14
N VAL A 31 -2.95 -3.44 6.73
CA VAL A 31 -2.10 -2.41 7.36
C VAL A 31 -2.45 -2.23 8.84
N ARG A 32 -3.74 -2.11 9.18
CA ARG A 32 -4.18 -1.97 10.58
C ARG A 32 -3.86 -3.19 11.44
N THR A 33 -3.99 -4.40 10.87
CA THR A 33 -3.63 -5.63 11.57
C THR A 33 -2.13 -5.68 11.88
N LEU A 34 -1.31 -5.22 10.94
CA LEU A 34 0.14 -5.15 11.09
C LEU A 34 0.54 -4.06 12.11
N ASP A 35 -0.06 -2.87 12.01
CA ASP A 35 0.16 -1.77 12.95
C ASP A 35 -0.21 -2.14 14.40
N ALA A 36 -1.27 -2.94 14.59
CA ALA A 36 -1.70 -3.45 15.88
C ALA A 36 -0.91 -4.66 16.39
N ASP A 37 -0.03 -5.28 15.58
CA ASP A 37 0.74 -6.46 16.00
C ASP A 37 1.96 -6.05 16.85
N PRO A 38 2.09 -6.53 18.11
CA PRO A 38 3.18 -6.12 19.00
C PRO A 38 4.59 -6.46 18.48
N ARG A 39 4.73 -7.53 17.69
CA ARG A 39 6.03 -7.94 17.12
C ARG A 39 6.47 -6.95 16.05
N TRP A 40 5.51 -6.47 15.26
CA TRP A 40 5.75 -5.42 14.26
C TRP A 40 6.02 -4.07 14.90
N GLN A 41 5.29 -3.71 15.96
CA GLN A 41 5.57 -2.51 16.74
C GLN A 41 7.00 -2.54 17.33
N GLN A 42 7.40 -3.66 17.93
CA GLN A 42 8.75 -3.82 18.49
C GLN A 42 9.83 -3.77 17.41
N TRP A 43 9.60 -4.43 16.26
CA TRP A 43 10.50 -4.37 15.11
C TRP A 43 10.65 -2.93 14.61
N TRP A 44 9.55 -2.18 14.52
CA TRP A 44 9.57 -0.79 14.08
C TRP A 44 10.29 0.13 15.08
N GLN A 45 10.10 -0.06 16.38
CA GLN A 45 10.83 0.69 17.41
C GLN A 45 12.36 0.55 17.27
N GLY A 46 12.84 -0.61 16.82
CA GLY A 46 14.25 -0.86 16.52
C GLY A 46 14.77 -0.19 15.24
N SER A 47 13.90 0.39 14.40
CA SER A 47 14.26 0.97 13.10
C SER A 47 14.91 2.36 13.19
N GLY A 48 14.73 3.06 14.31
CA GLY A 48 15.17 4.45 14.48
C GLY A 48 14.26 5.51 13.84
N TYR A 49 13.10 5.13 13.31
CA TYR A 49 12.06 6.03 12.81
C TYR A 49 10.88 6.13 13.79
N ARG A 50 10.28 7.33 13.91
CA ARG A 50 9.09 7.53 14.74
C ARG A 50 7.81 7.01 14.11
N GLY A 51 7.76 6.93 12.78
CA GLY A 51 6.58 6.46 12.06
C GLY A 51 6.85 6.26 10.57
N CYS A 52 5.90 5.61 9.92
CA CYS A 52 5.91 5.25 8.51
C CYS A 52 4.62 5.74 7.84
N GLU A 53 4.74 6.68 6.91
CA GLU A 53 3.67 7.04 5.99
C GLU A 53 3.71 6.10 4.77
N LEU A 54 2.81 5.11 4.76
CA LEU A 54 2.74 4.10 3.72
C LEU A 54 1.67 4.45 2.67
N GLY A 55 2.10 5.03 1.55
CA GLY A 55 1.28 5.26 0.36
C GLY A 55 1.09 4.00 -0.46
N ILE A 56 -0.17 3.65 -0.79
CA ILE A 56 -0.52 2.51 -1.64
C ILE A 56 -1.50 2.99 -2.69
N VAL A 57 -1.08 2.99 -3.96
CA VAL A 57 -1.91 3.36 -5.10
C VAL A 57 -2.30 2.10 -5.86
N THR A 58 -3.59 1.84 -5.93
CA THR A 58 -4.13 0.78 -6.79
C THR A 58 -4.21 1.29 -8.23
N GLU A 59 -3.55 0.62 -9.14
CA GLU A 59 -3.57 0.89 -10.59
C GLU A 59 -4.02 -0.38 -11.33
N GLY A 60 -4.57 -0.23 -12.54
CA GLY A 60 -5.18 -1.28 -13.37
C GLY A 60 -4.24 -2.45 -13.74
N ARG A 61 -4.45 -3.11 -14.88
CA ARG A 61 -3.60 -4.26 -15.28
C ARG A 61 -2.16 -3.81 -15.47
N LEU A 62 -1.33 -3.98 -14.45
CA LEU A 62 0.12 -3.82 -14.50
C LEU A 62 0.72 -5.17 -14.89
N ASP A 63 1.39 -5.23 -16.04
CA ASP A 63 2.32 -6.33 -16.35
C ASP A 63 3.61 -6.05 -15.58
N HIS A 64 3.71 -6.61 -14.38
CA HIS A 64 4.76 -6.39 -13.40
C HIS A 64 6.17 -6.09 -13.97
N LEU A 65 6.55 -4.81 -13.95
CA LEU A 65 7.95 -4.40 -13.88
C LEU A 65 8.15 -3.54 -12.63
N ARG A 66 8.11 -4.26 -11.48
CA ARG A 66 8.35 -3.79 -10.11
C ARG A 66 7.29 -2.83 -9.54
N PRO A 67 7.03 -2.86 -8.22
CA PRO A 67 6.39 -1.74 -7.56
C PRO A 67 7.23 -0.49 -7.82
N SER A 68 6.65 0.54 -8.41
CA SER A 68 7.26 1.87 -8.35
C SER A 68 7.27 2.28 -6.89
N ALA A 69 8.43 2.17 -6.24
CA ALA A 69 8.61 2.48 -4.83
C ALA A 69 9.36 3.80 -4.70
N ASP A 70 8.72 4.80 -4.09
CA ASP A 70 9.37 6.02 -3.60
C ASP A 70 9.57 5.85 -2.10
N ILE A 71 10.79 5.54 -1.66
CA ILE A 71 11.13 5.37 -0.24
C ILE A 71 12.11 6.46 0.14
N ARG A 72 11.74 7.28 1.11
CA ARG A 72 12.55 8.40 1.57
C ARG A 72 12.36 8.66 3.05
N ARG A 73 13.42 9.13 3.68
CA ARG A 73 13.36 9.72 5.01
C ARG A 73 12.90 11.17 4.88
N VAL A 74 11.89 11.54 5.66
CA VAL A 74 11.42 12.92 5.83
C VAL A 74 11.47 13.20 7.33
N ASP A 75 12.45 14.02 7.73
CA ASP A 75 12.79 14.24 9.14
C ASP A 75 13.06 12.91 9.89
N ASP A 76 12.25 12.60 10.89
CA ASP A 76 12.26 11.40 11.71
C ASP A 76 11.17 10.38 11.32
N GLN A 77 10.53 10.57 10.17
CA GLN A 77 9.56 9.65 9.58
C GLN A 77 10.08 9.00 8.29
N LEU A 78 9.61 7.78 8.04
CA LEU A 78 9.75 7.12 6.74
C LEU A 78 8.52 7.44 5.89
N ARG A 79 8.71 7.86 4.64
CA ARG A 79 7.64 7.92 3.65
C ARG A 79 7.94 6.91 2.56
N ALA A 80 6.99 6.02 2.32
CA ALA A 80 7.12 4.95 1.33
C ALA A 80 5.84 4.88 0.49
N ASN A 81 5.93 5.12 -0.82
CA ASN A 81 4.78 5.06 -1.72
C ASN A 81 4.95 3.92 -2.72
N PHE A 82 3.91 3.11 -2.90
CA PHE A 82 3.90 1.92 -3.74
C PHE A 82 2.71 1.93 -4.68
N THR A 83 2.89 1.30 -5.84
CA THR A 83 1.82 0.92 -6.75
C THR A 83 1.51 -0.57 -6.61
N CYS A 84 0.23 -0.93 -6.56
CA CYS A 84 -0.23 -2.32 -6.54
C CYS A 84 -1.26 -2.58 -7.64
N ALA A 85 -1.19 -3.76 -8.24
CA ALA A 85 -2.11 -4.16 -9.30
C ALA A 85 -3.50 -4.48 -8.74
N LEU A 86 -4.54 -4.22 -9.54
CA LEU A 86 -5.88 -4.68 -9.20
C LEU A 86 -5.99 -6.21 -9.27
N PRO A 87 -6.57 -6.86 -8.25
CA PRO A 87 -6.90 -8.27 -8.34
C PRO A 87 -7.97 -8.50 -9.42
N PRO A 88 -8.08 -9.73 -9.98
CA PRO A 88 -9.10 -10.06 -10.96
C PRO A 88 -10.52 -9.74 -10.45
N ALA A 89 -11.40 -9.33 -11.36
CA ALA A 89 -12.81 -9.11 -11.04
C ALA A 89 -13.43 -10.41 -10.48
N GLY A 90 -14.27 -10.29 -9.45
CA GLY A 90 -14.91 -11.43 -8.80
C GLY A 90 -14.05 -12.16 -7.75
N THR A 91 -12.87 -11.65 -7.41
CA THR A 91 -12.06 -12.20 -6.31
C THR A 91 -12.83 -12.14 -4.99
N GLY A 92 -12.98 -13.28 -4.30
CA GLY A 92 -13.68 -13.40 -3.03
C GLY A 92 -12.97 -12.69 -1.87
N HIS A 93 -13.72 -12.35 -0.81
CA HIS A 93 -13.22 -11.57 0.33
C HIS A 93 -12.00 -12.17 1.03
N ASP A 94 -11.97 -13.49 1.26
CA ASP A 94 -10.84 -14.16 1.92
C ASP A 94 -9.57 -14.12 1.06
N GLU A 95 -9.73 -14.25 -0.26
CA GLU A 95 -8.62 -14.15 -1.20
C GLU A 95 -8.11 -12.70 -1.30
N LEU A 96 -9.00 -11.71 -1.27
CA LEU A 96 -8.61 -10.30 -1.17
C LEU A 96 -7.83 -10.02 0.11
N ALA A 97 -8.24 -10.60 1.24
CA ALA A 97 -7.54 -10.46 2.52
C ALA A 97 -6.14 -11.08 2.46
N ARG A 98 -6.00 -12.30 1.94
CA ARG A 98 -4.68 -12.94 1.74
C ARG A 98 -3.78 -12.10 0.85
N ARG A 99 -4.28 -11.66 -0.31
CA ARG A 99 -3.52 -10.81 -1.25
C ARG A 99 -3.09 -9.51 -0.61
N ALA A 100 -4.00 -8.82 0.07
CA ALA A 100 -3.67 -7.58 0.77
C ALA A 100 -2.57 -7.78 1.83
N SER A 101 -2.65 -8.85 2.63
CA SER A 101 -1.61 -9.18 3.60
C SER A 101 -0.26 -9.49 2.95
N THR A 102 -0.24 -10.24 1.84
CA THR A 102 0.99 -10.53 1.08
C THR A 102 1.59 -9.26 0.48
N GLU A 103 0.77 -8.39 -0.10
CA GLU A 103 1.21 -7.13 -0.71
C GLU A 103 1.82 -6.20 0.33
N VAL A 104 1.14 -5.98 1.46
CA VAL A 104 1.66 -5.16 2.55
C VAL A 104 2.96 -5.76 3.11
N ARG A 105 3.05 -7.08 3.30
CA ARG A 105 4.31 -7.72 3.70
C ARG A 105 5.42 -7.43 2.70
N THR A 106 5.15 -7.60 1.40
CA THR A 106 6.12 -7.38 0.32
C THR A 106 6.61 -5.93 0.31
N MET A 107 5.72 -4.94 0.52
CA MET A 107 6.12 -3.53 0.65
C MET A 107 7.09 -3.31 1.81
N PHE A 108 6.85 -3.96 2.95
CA PHE A 108 7.78 -3.92 4.08
C PHE A 108 9.09 -4.68 3.82
N GLU A 109 9.10 -5.72 2.99
CA GLU A 109 10.32 -6.38 2.56
C GLU A 109 11.17 -5.42 1.71
N VAL A 110 10.55 -4.65 0.81
CA VAL A 110 11.23 -3.60 0.03
C VAL A 110 11.76 -2.48 0.93
N ILE A 111 10.96 -2.01 1.90
CA ILE A 111 11.41 -1.02 2.90
C ILE A 111 12.61 -1.55 3.68
N ARG A 112 12.53 -2.79 4.15
CA ARG A 112 13.60 -3.42 4.92
C ARG A 112 14.91 -3.42 4.12
N GLU A 113 14.86 -3.83 2.87
CA GLU A 113 16.04 -3.85 2.00
C GLU A 113 16.58 -2.44 1.74
N ALA A 114 15.71 -1.50 1.40
CA ALA A 114 16.09 -0.12 1.10
C ALA A 114 16.74 0.59 2.30
N MET A 115 16.28 0.27 3.52
CA MET A 115 16.69 0.92 4.75
C MET A 115 17.68 0.09 5.59
N ALA A 116 18.11 -1.08 5.08
CA ALA A 116 18.97 -2.05 5.78
C ALA A 116 18.45 -2.44 7.18
N LEU A 117 17.14 -2.65 7.32
CA LEU A 117 16.49 -3.06 8.57
C LEU A 117 16.65 -4.56 8.82
N PRO A 118 16.51 -5.03 10.09
CA PRO A 118 16.51 -6.45 10.42
C PRO A 118 15.34 -7.20 9.77
N ASP A 119 15.42 -8.52 9.77
CA ASP A 119 14.39 -9.40 9.20
C ASP A 119 13.00 -9.11 9.77
N LEU A 120 11.99 -9.19 8.89
CA LEU A 120 10.62 -8.91 9.26
C LEU A 120 10.09 -9.95 10.26
N PRO A 121 9.27 -9.53 11.23
CA PRO A 121 8.53 -10.47 12.07
C PRO A 121 7.53 -11.30 11.23
N PRO A 122 7.00 -12.39 11.82
CA PRO A 122 5.94 -13.17 11.18
C PRO A 122 4.75 -12.27 10.80
N THR A 123 4.18 -12.48 9.61
CA THR A 123 2.96 -11.76 9.21
C THR A 123 1.78 -12.27 10.04
N PRO A 124 0.93 -11.38 10.59
CA PRO A 124 -0.30 -11.77 11.25
C PRO A 124 -1.19 -12.60 10.32
N THR A 125 -1.98 -13.51 10.89
CA THR A 125 -2.92 -14.32 10.10
C THR A 125 -3.88 -13.40 9.32
N PRO A 126 -3.97 -13.53 7.99
CA PRO A 126 -4.90 -12.74 7.19
C PRO A 126 -6.34 -12.99 7.63
N SER A 127 -7.11 -11.91 7.73
CA SER A 127 -8.54 -11.96 8.07
C SER A 127 -9.30 -10.97 7.20
N ALA A 128 -10.54 -11.29 6.86
CA ALA A 128 -11.38 -10.34 6.14
C ALA A 128 -11.71 -9.13 7.04
N PRO A 129 -11.80 -7.91 6.47
CA PRO A 129 -12.27 -6.75 7.22
C PRO A 129 -13.70 -6.99 7.75
N PRO A 130 -14.03 -6.55 8.98
CA PRO A 130 -15.37 -6.73 9.51
C PRO A 130 -16.41 -5.96 8.66
N GLU A 131 -17.61 -6.52 8.51
CA GLU A 131 -18.72 -5.83 7.85
C GLU A 131 -19.00 -4.49 8.54
N GLY A 132 -19.16 -3.41 7.76
CA GLY A 132 -19.35 -2.06 8.32
C GLY A 132 -18.08 -1.32 8.81
N ALA A 133 -16.88 -1.93 8.86
CA ALA A 133 -15.63 -1.17 8.97
C ALA A 133 -15.59 -0.02 7.95
N GLY A 134 -15.62 1.21 8.45
CA GLY A 134 -15.81 2.41 7.64
C GLY A 134 -14.78 2.53 6.50
N GLU A 135 -15.23 3.09 5.39
CA GLU A 135 -14.38 3.57 4.31
C GLU A 135 -13.66 4.83 4.82
N GLY A 136 -12.56 4.65 5.56
CA GLY A 136 -11.61 5.73 5.82
C GLY A 136 -11.15 6.42 4.52
N PRO A 137 -10.51 7.59 4.61
CA PRO A 137 -10.21 8.44 3.45
C PRO A 137 -9.41 7.70 2.37
N VAL A 138 -9.86 7.79 1.12
CA VAL A 138 -9.15 7.27 -0.07
C VAL A 138 -8.93 8.44 -1.01
N THR A 139 -7.70 8.63 -1.46
CA THR A 139 -7.36 9.61 -2.49
C THR A 139 -7.65 9.02 -3.87
N ALA A 140 -8.68 9.50 -4.55
CA ALA A 140 -8.97 9.11 -5.93
C ALA A 140 -8.44 10.18 -6.88
N ARG A 141 -7.60 9.78 -7.85
CA ARG A 141 -7.15 10.64 -8.94
C ARG A 141 -7.36 9.90 -10.26
N SER A 142 -7.93 10.58 -11.25
CA SER A 142 -7.97 10.05 -12.62
C SER A 142 -6.55 10.08 -13.17
N LEU A 143 -6.11 8.97 -13.76
CA LEU A 143 -4.85 8.97 -14.50
C LEU A 143 -4.99 9.90 -15.71
N PRO A 144 -4.01 10.77 -15.99
CA PRO A 144 -4.00 11.52 -17.24
C PRO A 144 -4.01 10.53 -18.40
N SER A 145 -4.70 10.87 -19.49
CA SER A 145 -4.71 10.06 -20.71
C SER A 145 -3.27 9.86 -21.18
N ILE A 146 -2.78 8.62 -21.05
CA ILE A 146 -1.45 8.26 -21.52
C ILE A 146 -1.51 8.29 -23.06
N PRO A 147 -0.58 8.97 -23.76
CA PRO A 147 -0.49 8.87 -25.23
C PRO A 147 -0.48 7.40 -25.66
N ARG A 148 -1.17 7.04 -26.76
CA ARG A 148 -1.31 5.65 -27.24
C ARG A 148 0.02 4.88 -27.33
N GLU A 149 1.12 5.59 -27.51
CA GLU A 149 2.48 5.03 -27.60
C GLU A 149 3.02 4.51 -26.26
N LEU A 150 2.49 5.00 -25.13
CA LEU A 150 2.82 4.61 -23.76
C LEU A 150 1.69 3.78 -23.11
N GLU A 151 0.60 3.49 -23.82
CA GLU A 151 -0.47 2.58 -23.38
C GLU A 151 0.00 1.16 -22.98
N PRO A 152 1.01 0.54 -23.62
CA PRO A 152 1.52 -0.77 -23.18
C PRO A 152 2.20 -0.72 -21.82
N GLN A 153 2.56 0.48 -21.36
CA GLN A 153 3.20 0.67 -20.07
C GLN A 153 2.12 0.83 -18.99
N GLY A 154 1.19 1.78 -19.11
CA GLY A 154 0.09 1.88 -18.14
C GLY A 154 0.50 1.88 -16.66
N TYR A 155 1.75 2.29 -16.39
CA TYR A 155 2.36 2.38 -15.08
C TYR A 155 2.41 3.85 -14.66
N LEU A 156 2.10 4.14 -13.40
CA LEU A 156 2.49 5.39 -12.76
C LEU A 156 4.03 5.51 -12.74
N THR A 157 4.54 6.59 -13.32
CA THR A 157 5.96 6.97 -13.19
C THR A 157 6.29 7.31 -11.73
N LEU A 158 7.56 7.19 -11.33
CA LEU A 158 8.02 7.54 -9.99
C LEU A 158 7.58 8.95 -9.57
N THR A 159 7.66 9.93 -10.48
CA THR A 159 7.20 11.30 -10.25
C THR A 159 5.70 11.36 -9.98
N GLN A 160 4.88 10.63 -10.76
CA GLN A 160 3.44 10.58 -10.52
C GLN A 160 3.08 9.91 -9.20
N VAL A 161 3.86 8.91 -8.75
CA VAL A 161 3.70 8.29 -7.43
C VAL A 161 4.06 9.27 -6.31
N GLN A 162 5.14 10.03 -6.46
CA GLN A 162 5.57 11.06 -5.51
C GLN A 162 4.51 12.16 -5.34
N ASP A 163 3.92 12.59 -6.45
CA ASP A 163 2.91 13.66 -6.47
C ASP A 163 1.51 13.16 -6.08
N PHE A 164 1.25 11.85 -6.09
CA PHE A 164 -0.09 11.29 -5.86
C PHE A 164 -0.65 11.64 -4.48
N PHE A 165 0.22 11.63 -3.47
CA PHE A 165 -0.12 11.99 -2.09
C PHE A 165 0.63 13.25 -1.62
N GLY A 166 1.28 13.97 -2.54
CA GLY A 166 1.95 15.25 -2.30
C GLY A 166 0.95 16.38 -2.13
#